data_AF-A0A4Y7MBB3-F1
#
_entry.id   AF-A0A4Y7MBB3-F1
#
_cell.length_a   1.000
_cell.length_b   1.000
_cell.length_c   1.000
_cell.angle_alpha   90.00
_cell.angle_beta   90.00
_cell.angle_gamma   90.00
#
_symmetry.space_group_name_H-M   'P 1'
#
loop_
_entity.id
_entity.type
_entity.pdbx_description
1 polymer ?
#
loop_
_entity_poly.entity_id
_entity_poly.type
_entity_poly.pdbx_seq_one_letter_code
_entity_poly.pdbx_strand_id
1 'polypeptide(L)'
;MATLDDKLMGEKLHYYCSSSSESEGEDEDGEKSQCPADDASVGPSAASGSCQWDGTSCNTGPKGVIRDYQRFKQLEREKREEQKEELAQLAKKFSITCRTNAEDDKAKSEEEKLEDELARLMDETCIQNFIQQRMQQMLQRETTGMKFGSVRVIKDCNDFLAAVDGEDKSVGVIILLHEPNIPGCLSAIKALDSLSQHYVHLKFCTVRPSLISMSAKFKVSGVPALLAYKAGQLVCNLVRVTDELGEEFETCDLESYLIEHGILNDRKLVPSGIQAANESSDED
;
A
#
# COMPACT_ATOMS: atom_id res chain seq x y z
N MET A 1 -25.41 -34.97 8.08
CA MET A 1 -26.59 -35.52 7.38
C MET A 1 -27.42 -34.33 6.92
N ALA A 2 -27.88 -34.30 5.67
CA ALA A 2 -28.66 -33.17 5.15
C ALA A 2 -30.08 -33.16 5.75
N THR A 3 -30.61 -31.97 6.00
CA THR A 3 -31.98 -31.77 6.52
C THR A 3 -33.00 -31.89 5.37
N LEU A 4 -34.30 -32.04 5.71
CA LEU A 4 -35.35 -32.22 4.71
C LEU A 4 -35.56 -30.97 3.82
N ASP A 5 -35.31 -29.78 4.37
CA ASP A 5 -35.38 -28.52 3.61
C ASP A 5 -34.28 -28.41 2.56
N ASP A 6 -33.06 -28.87 2.86
CA ASP A 6 -31.93 -28.87 1.91
C ASP A 6 -32.24 -29.67 0.63
N LYS A 7 -33.04 -30.74 0.75
CA LYS A 7 -33.46 -31.57 -0.39
C LYS A 7 -34.58 -30.94 -1.22
N LEU A 8 -35.45 -30.13 -0.61
CA LEU A 8 -36.53 -29.45 -1.31
C LEU A 8 -36.04 -28.22 -2.08
N MET A 9 -35.02 -27.54 -1.58
CA MET A 9 -34.47 -26.32 -2.18
C MET A 9 -33.40 -26.57 -3.26
N GLY A 10 -33.08 -27.85 -3.53
CA GLY A 10 -32.16 -28.24 -4.60
C GLY A 10 -30.69 -27.89 -4.34
N GLU A 11 -30.33 -27.53 -3.10
CA GLU A 11 -28.98 -27.11 -2.75
C GLU A 11 -28.07 -28.34 -2.58
N LYS A 12 -27.17 -28.56 -3.54
CA LYS A 12 -26.20 -29.66 -3.49
C LYS A 12 -25.06 -29.31 -2.53
N LEU A 13 -25.11 -29.85 -1.31
CA LEU A 13 -24.12 -29.68 -0.24
C LEU A 13 -22.75 -30.35 -0.46
N HIS A 14 -22.50 -30.98 -1.61
CA HIS A 14 -21.23 -31.66 -1.89
C HIS A 14 -20.71 -31.34 -3.29
N TYR A 15 -19.75 -30.41 -3.36
CA TYR A 15 -18.90 -30.13 -4.54
C TYR A 15 -17.55 -30.86 -4.47
N TYR A 16 -17.47 -31.97 -3.73
CA TYR A 16 -16.25 -32.76 -3.68
C TYR A 16 -16.23 -33.75 -4.83
N CYS A 17 -15.36 -33.49 -5.82
CA CYS A 17 -14.84 -34.54 -6.69
C CYS A 17 -14.10 -35.55 -5.81
N SER A 18 -14.81 -36.62 -5.43
CA SER A 18 -14.15 -37.81 -4.92
C SER A 18 -13.33 -38.38 -6.07
N SER A 19 -12.02 -38.11 -6.07
CA SER A 19 -11.07 -38.86 -6.89
C SER A 19 -11.00 -40.26 -6.29
N SER A 20 -11.99 -41.08 -6.60
CA SER A 20 -11.91 -42.52 -6.40
C SER A 20 -10.93 -43.06 -7.44
N SER A 21 -9.83 -43.57 -6.91
CA SER A 21 -8.83 -44.36 -7.60
C SER A 21 -9.46 -45.57 -8.29
N GLU A 22 -9.45 -45.58 -9.61
CA GLU A 22 -9.54 -46.78 -10.43
C GLU A 22 -8.17 -47.03 -11.07
N SER A 23 -7.63 -48.19 -10.76
CA SER A 23 -6.28 -48.64 -11.09
C SER A 23 -6.37 -49.55 -12.30
N GLU A 24 -5.64 -49.24 -13.36
CA GLU A 24 -5.18 -50.18 -14.40
C GLU A 24 -3.72 -49.79 -14.71
N GLY A 25 -2.81 -50.78 -14.72
CA GLY A 25 -1.34 -50.63 -14.86
C GLY A 25 -0.89 -50.12 -16.23
N GLU A 26 0.39 -49.96 -16.58
CA GLU A 26 1.70 -50.46 -16.14
C GLU A 26 2.70 -49.31 -16.49
N ASP A 27 3.74 -48.97 -15.73
CA ASP A 27 5.09 -49.56 -15.77
C ASP A 27 6.05 -48.80 -14.81
N GLU A 28 7.14 -49.49 -14.47
CA GLU A 28 8.23 -49.24 -13.50
C GLU A 28 8.95 -47.86 -13.60
N ASP A 29 9.27 -47.22 -12.45
CA ASP A 29 10.61 -47.31 -11.83
C ASP A 29 10.82 -46.33 -10.63
N GLY A 30 11.50 -46.86 -9.60
CA GLY A 30 12.37 -46.24 -8.59
C GLY A 30 12.13 -44.81 -8.04
N GLU A 31 11.79 -44.70 -6.75
CA GLU A 31 12.74 -44.35 -5.66
C GLU A 31 12.00 -43.94 -4.37
N LYS A 32 12.36 -44.60 -3.25
CA LYS A 32 11.93 -44.27 -1.90
C LYS A 32 12.56 -42.94 -1.46
N SER A 33 11.78 -42.04 -0.87
CA SER A 33 12.31 -41.10 0.12
C SER A 33 11.28 -40.79 1.21
N GLN A 34 11.78 -40.91 2.43
CA GLN A 34 11.06 -40.94 3.70
C GLN A 34 10.56 -39.55 4.11
N CYS A 35 9.40 -39.51 4.75
CA CYS A 35 8.98 -38.42 5.62
C CYS A 35 9.68 -38.55 6.99
N PRO A 36 10.19 -37.47 7.58
CA PRO A 36 10.30 -37.37 9.02
C PRO A 36 9.10 -36.59 9.56
N ALA A 37 8.44 -37.19 10.54
CA ALA A 37 7.64 -36.48 11.51
C ALA A 37 8.58 -35.71 12.44
N ASP A 38 8.23 -34.48 12.81
CA ASP A 38 8.64 -33.89 14.08
C ASP A 38 7.58 -32.91 14.58
N ASP A 39 7.22 -33.15 15.85
CA ASP A 39 6.27 -32.47 16.70
C ASP A 39 6.97 -31.28 17.39
N ALA A 40 6.41 -30.07 17.31
CA ALA A 40 6.82 -28.97 18.18
C ALA A 40 5.70 -27.92 18.31
N SER A 41 5.17 -27.84 19.52
CA SER A 41 4.25 -26.86 20.08
C SER A 41 4.58 -25.40 19.75
N VAL A 42 3.61 -24.64 19.21
CA VAL A 42 3.69 -23.18 19.06
C VAL A 42 2.72 -22.52 20.04
N GLY A 43 3.26 -21.91 21.10
CA GLY A 43 2.53 -20.97 21.95
C GLY A 43 2.31 -19.62 21.26
N PRO A 44 1.38 -18.77 21.73
CA PRO A 44 1.00 -17.55 21.04
C PRO A 44 2.06 -16.48 21.29
N SER A 45 2.94 -16.24 20.30
CA SER A 45 3.88 -15.12 20.36
C SER A 45 3.23 -13.86 19.80
N ALA A 46 3.25 -12.82 20.62
CA ALA A 46 2.66 -11.50 20.37
C ALA A 46 3.16 -10.86 19.07
N ALA A 47 2.24 -10.11 18.44
CA ALA A 47 2.48 -9.33 17.22
C ALA A 47 3.59 -8.29 17.44
N SER A 48 4.73 -8.51 16.79
CA SER A 48 5.75 -7.49 16.56
C SER A 48 5.72 -7.10 15.08
N GLY A 49 5.52 -5.80 14.83
CA GLY A 49 5.17 -5.20 13.55
C GLY A 49 6.28 -5.15 12.49
N SER A 50 6.95 -6.26 12.23
CA SER A 50 7.83 -6.40 11.05
C SER A 50 7.29 -7.50 10.14
N CYS A 51 6.55 -7.11 9.09
CA CYS A 51 6.25 -8.02 7.99
C CYS A 51 7.53 -8.28 7.20
N GLN A 52 8.35 -9.23 7.65
CA GLN A 52 9.31 -9.89 6.79
C GLN A 52 8.52 -10.61 5.69
N TRP A 53 8.91 -10.36 4.44
CA TRP A 53 8.29 -10.97 3.26
C TRP A 53 8.61 -12.47 3.27
N ASP A 54 7.62 -13.29 3.61
CA ASP A 54 7.78 -14.74 3.86
C ASP A 54 7.77 -15.59 2.57
N GLY A 55 8.23 -15.02 1.45
CA GLY A 55 8.31 -15.67 0.13
C GLY A 55 6.97 -16.02 -0.55
N THR A 56 5.86 -15.99 0.19
CA THR A 56 4.52 -16.31 -0.33
C THR A 56 3.84 -15.02 -0.78
N SER A 57 3.74 -14.78 -2.10
CA SER A 57 3.05 -13.59 -2.63
C SER A 57 1.54 -13.72 -2.43
N CYS A 58 1.04 -13.26 -1.28
CA CYS A 58 -0.37 -13.33 -0.90
C CYS A 58 -1.16 -12.08 -1.27
N ASN A 59 -0.55 -11.12 -1.98
CA ASN A 59 -1.11 -9.79 -2.19
C ASN A 59 -1.59 -9.57 -3.64
N THR A 60 -1.21 -10.42 -4.59
CA THR A 60 -1.53 -10.27 -6.02
C THR A 60 -2.07 -11.57 -6.62
N GLY A 61 -2.80 -11.46 -7.74
CA GLY A 61 -3.37 -12.60 -8.46
C GLY A 61 -4.49 -13.34 -7.71
N PRO A 62 -4.80 -14.60 -8.06
CA PRO A 62 -5.88 -15.36 -7.44
C PRO A 62 -5.75 -15.51 -5.92
N LYS A 63 -4.52 -15.59 -5.40
CA LYS A 63 -4.24 -15.66 -3.95
C LYS A 63 -4.58 -14.36 -3.22
N GLY A 64 -4.27 -13.21 -3.84
CA GLY A 64 -4.64 -11.90 -3.32
C GLY A 64 -6.16 -11.73 -3.21
N VAL A 65 -6.88 -12.14 -4.26
CA VAL A 65 -8.36 -12.09 -4.28
C VAL A 65 -8.96 -12.94 -3.16
N ILE A 66 -8.50 -14.17 -2.98
CA ILE A 66 -8.99 -15.06 -1.91
C ILE A 66 -8.71 -14.45 -0.52
N ARG A 67 -7.52 -13.87 -0.32
CA ARG A 67 -7.15 -13.24 0.94
C ARG A 67 -8.00 -12.01 1.25
N ASP A 68 -8.22 -11.16 0.25
CA ASP A 68 -9.06 -9.97 0.41
C ASP A 68 -10.51 -10.36 0.71
N TYR A 69 -11.04 -11.40 0.07
CA TYR A 69 -12.37 -11.95 0.38
C TYR A 69 -12.47 -12.50 1.80
N GLN A 70 -11.47 -13.27 2.26
CA GLN A 70 -11.43 -13.79 3.63
C GLN A 70 -11.43 -12.65 4.66
N ARG A 71 -10.64 -11.61 4.39
CA ARG A 71 -10.59 -10.42 5.25
C ARG A 71 -11.90 -9.64 5.26
N PHE A 72 -12.53 -9.48 4.10
CA PHE A 72 -13.85 -8.87 3.98
C PHE A 72 -14.88 -9.62 4.84
N LYS A 73 -14.93 -10.95 4.74
CA LYS A 73 -15.85 -11.77 5.55
C LYS A 73 -15.55 -11.76 7.04
N GLN A 74 -14.28 -11.60 7.43
CA GLN A 74 -13.91 -11.41 8.83
C GLN A 74 -14.45 -10.09 9.39
N LEU A 75 -14.23 -8.97 8.68
CA LEU A 75 -14.74 -7.65 9.06
C LEU A 75 -16.28 -7.62 9.10
N GLU A 76 -16.93 -8.30 8.16
CA GLU A 76 -18.40 -8.40 8.13
C GLU A 76 -18.95 -9.15 9.35
N ARG A 77 -18.23 -10.15 9.85
CA ARG A 77 -18.60 -10.89 11.06
C ARG A 77 -18.39 -10.05 12.31
N GLU A 78 -17.23 -9.42 12.43
CA GLU A 78 -16.88 -8.53 13.55
C GLU A 78 -17.88 -7.38 13.68
N LYS A 79 -18.19 -6.69 12.58
CA LYS A 79 -19.19 -5.62 12.56
C LYS A 79 -20.58 -6.10 12.99
N ARG A 80 -20.97 -7.32 12.61
CA ARG A 80 -22.26 -7.91 13.01
C ARG A 80 -22.29 -8.31 14.48
N GLU A 81 -21.16 -8.73 15.04
CA GLU A 81 -21.01 -9.01 16.46
C GLU A 81 -21.06 -7.69 17.27
N GLU A 82 -20.33 -6.67 16.84
CA GLU A 82 -20.37 -5.32 17.44
C GLU A 82 -21.80 -4.74 17.44
N GLN A 83 -22.52 -4.80 16.31
CA GLN A 83 -23.90 -4.33 16.22
C GLN A 83 -24.84 -5.06 17.18
N LYS A 84 -24.67 -6.38 17.36
CA LYS A 84 -25.47 -7.15 18.31
C LYS A 84 -25.16 -6.75 19.75
N GLU A 85 -23.90 -6.49 20.07
CA GLU A 85 -23.50 -6.01 21.39
C GLU A 85 -24.04 -4.61 21.68
N GLU A 86 -23.98 -3.70 20.71
CA GLU A 86 -24.55 -2.35 20.81
C GLU A 86 -26.07 -2.40 21.02
N LEU A 87 -26.78 -3.21 20.23
CA LEU A 87 -28.22 -3.40 20.37
C LEU A 87 -28.57 -3.99 21.74
N ALA A 88 -27.82 -5.00 22.21
CA ALA A 88 -28.03 -5.58 23.53
C ALA A 88 -27.80 -4.57 24.67
N GLN A 89 -26.79 -3.70 24.55
CA GLN A 89 -26.55 -2.62 25.50
C GLN A 89 -27.67 -1.58 25.46
N LEU A 90 -28.17 -1.24 24.27
CA LEU A 90 -29.23 -0.26 24.07
C LEU A 90 -30.57 -0.79 24.61
N ALA A 91 -30.91 -2.04 24.30
CA ALA A 91 -32.06 -2.75 24.85
C ALA A 91 -32.01 -2.79 26.39
N LYS A 92 -30.83 -3.06 26.99
CA LYS A 92 -30.64 -3.02 28.45
C LYS A 92 -30.81 -1.61 29.04
N LYS A 93 -30.44 -0.56 28.31
CA LYS A 93 -30.66 0.84 28.73
C LYS A 93 -32.14 1.23 28.65
N PHE A 94 -32.85 0.77 27.62
CA PHE A 94 -34.27 1.07 27.40
C PHE A 94 -35.23 0.14 28.16
N SER A 95 -34.77 -1.02 28.64
CA SER A 95 -35.59 -1.96 29.43
C SER A 95 -35.98 -1.44 30.83
N ILE A 96 -35.71 -0.17 31.15
CA ILE A 96 -36.24 0.54 32.31
C ILE A 96 -37.10 1.70 31.80
N THR A 97 -38.34 1.44 31.41
CA THR A 97 -39.50 2.34 31.55
C THR A 97 -40.79 1.61 31.13
N CYS A 98 -41.83 1.68 31.97
CA CYS A 98 -43.15 1.19 31.61
C CYS A 98 -43.76 2.11 30.53
N ARG A 99 -43.62 1.76 29.25
CA ARG A 99 -44.28 2.45 28.14
C ARG A 99 -45.71 1.97 27.99
N THR A 100 -46.57 2.85 27.44
CA THR A 100 -47.95 2.50 27.10
C THR A 100 -48.00 1.85 25.71
N ASN A 101 -48.95 0.95 25.44
CA ASN A 101 -49.04 0.22 24.16
C ASN A 101 -48.93 1.11 22.89
N ALA A 102 -49.39 2.37 22.97
CA ALA A 102 -49.32 3.31 21.86
C ALA A 102 -47.90 3.84 21.55
N GLU A 103 -47.00 3.83 22.54
CA GLU A 103 -45.58 4.17 22.37
C GLU A 103 -44.76 2.97 21.88
N ASP A 104 -45.16 1.75 22.26
CA ASP A 104 -44.54 0.51 21.78
C ASP A 104 -44.76 0.29 20.28
N ASP A 105 -45.98 0.54 19.78
CA ASP A 105 -46.28 0.39 18.34
C ASP A 105 -45.51 1.39 17.47
N LYS A 106 -45.27 2.61 17.97
CA LYS A 106 -44.45 3.61 17.29
C LYS A 106 -42.97 3.26 17.30
N ALA A 107 -42.46 2.81 18.45
CA ALA A 107 -41.07 2.39 18.58
C ALA A 107 -40.76 1.20 17.66
N LYS A 108 -41.66 0.21 17.58
CA LYS A 108 -41.53 -0.92 16.65
C LYS A 108 -41.48 -0.49 15.19
N SER A 109 -42.34 0.45 14.80
CA SER A 109 -42.37 0.94 13.42
C SER A 109 -41.11 1.77 13.07
N GLU A 110 -40.52 2.47 14.03
CA GLU A 110 -39.25 3.18 13.83
C GLU A 110 -38.06 2.21 13.78
N GLU A 111 -38.07 1.16 14.61
CA GLU A 111 -37.05 0.11 14.64
C GLU A 111 -37.03 -0.70 13.35
N GLU A 112 -38.20 -1.10 12.83
CA GLU A 112 -38.34 -1.84 11.56
C GLU A 112 -37.89 -1.00 10.35
N LYS A 113 -38.16 0.31 10.36
CA LYS A 113 -37.69 1.24 9.32
C LYS A 113 -36.17 1.40 9.34
N LEU A 114 -35.58 1.46 10.54
CA LEU A 114 -34.13 1.52 10.69
C LEU A 114 -33.47 0.21 10.25
N GLU A 115 -34.08 -0.96 10.55
CA GLU A 115 -33.60 -2.25 10.06
C GLU A 115 -33.64 -2.35 8.52
N ASP A 116 -34.72 -1.90 7.89
CA ASP A 116 -34.86 -1.88 6.43
C ASP A 116 -33.89 -0.91 5.75
N GLU A 117 -33.66 0.26 6.34
CA GLU A 117 -32.71 1.26 5.84
C GLU A 117 -31.26 0.76 5.99
N LEU A 118 -30.94 0.10 7.11
CA LEU A 118 -29.66 -0.54 7.37
C LEU A 118 -29.40 -1.71 6.40
N ALA A 119 -30.41 -2.54 6.12
CA ALA A 119 -30.30 -3.67 5.20
C ALA A 119 -30.02 -3.22 3.76
N ARG A 120 -30.63 -2.12 3.31
CA ARG A 120 -30.37 -1.54 1.98
C ARG A 120 -28.99 -0.90 1.86
N LEU A 121 -28.47 -0.36 2.96
CA LEU A 121 -27.13 0.23 3.06
C LEU A 121 -26.00 -0.81 3.21
N MET A 122 -26.27 -2.11 3.06
CA MET A 122 -25.29 -3.17 3.40
C MET A 122 -24.76 -4.03 2.25
N ASP A 123 -25.33 -3.99 1.03
CA ASP A 123 -24.92 -4.95 -0.03
C ASP A 123 -23.94 -4.39 -1.08
N GLU A 124 -24.16 -3.19 -1.66
CA GLU A 124 -23.23 -2.60 -2.64
C GLU A 124 -22.21 -1.62 -2.04
N THR A 125 -22.66 -0.84 -1.06
CA THR A 125 -21.84 0.11 -0.30
C THR A 125 -20.76 -0.58 0.53
N CYS A 126 -21.00 -1.78 1.05
CA CYS A 126 -20.05 -2.52 1.88
C CYS A 126 -18.80 -2.92 1.10
N ILE A 127 -18.97 -3.37 -0.15
CA ILE A 127 -17.85 -3.69 -1.04
C ILE A 127 -17.08 -2.42 -1.40
N GLN A 128 -17.77 -1.33 -1.72
CA GLN A 128 -17.12 -0.04 -2.02
C GLN A 128 -16.33 0.48 -0.82
N ASN A 129 -16.90 0.43 0.39
CA ASN A 129 -16.24 0.81 1.63
C ASN A 129 -15.00 -0.05 1.90
N PHE A 130 -15.07 -1.35 1.65
CA PHE A 130 -13.91 -2.24 1.80
C PHE A 130 -12.79 -1.91 0.81
N ILE A 131 -13.13 -1.64 -0.47
CA ILE A 131 -12.15 -1.21 -1.48
C ILE A 131 -11.48 0.09 -1.01
N GLN A 132 -12.27 1.09 -0.60
CA GLN A 132 -11.75 2.36 -0.10
C GLN A 132 -10.84 2.17 1.13
N GLN A 133 -11.26 1.35 2.09
CA GLN A 133 -10.47 1.04 3.28
C GLN A 133 -9.15 0.34 2.93
N ARG A 134 -9.16 -0.61 1.98
CA ARG A 134 -7.93 -1.29 1.52
C ARG A 134 -6.98 -0.31 0.82
N MET A 135 -7.49 0.58 -0.03
CA MET A 135 -6.69 1.62 -0.67
C MET A 135 -6.07 2.57 0.36
N GLN A 136 -6.87 3.01 1.34
CA GLN A 136 -6.40 3.90 2.40
C GLN A 136 -5.31 3.24 3.24
N GLN A 137 -5.46 1.96 3.60
CA GLN A 137 -4.43 1.22 4.33
C GLN A 137 -3.12 1.08 3.55
N MET A 138 -3.19 0.91 2.23
CA MET A 138 -1.99 0.88 1.39
C MET A 138 -1.29 2.24 1.40
N LEU A 139 -2.05 3.34 1.24
CA LEU A 139 -1.47 4.68 1.22
C LEU A 139 -0.91 5.10 2.58
N GLN A 140 -1.61 4.81 3.69
CA GLN A 140 -1.13 5.12 5.04
C GLN A 140 0.21 4.44 5.35
N ARG A 141 0.42 3.23 4.83
CA ARG A 141 1.69 2.52 4.97
C ARG A 141 2.83 3.21 4.19
N GLU A 142 2.51 3.93 3.13
CA GLU A 142 3.47 4.71 2.35
C GLU A 142 3.71 6.11 2.93
N THR A 143 2.71 6.74 3.56
CA THR A 143 2.79 8.14 4.03
C THR A 143 3.33 8.32 5.45
N THR A 144 3.40 7.25 6.24
CA THR A 144 3.88 7.29 7.64
C THR A 144 5.41 7.39 7.79
N GLY A 145 6.12 7.63 6.69
CA GLY A 145 7.58 7.74 6.65
C GLY A 145 8.15 9.09 7.08
N MET A 146 9.48 9.15 7.09
CA MET A 146 10.26 10.36 7.36
C MET A 146 9.94 11.46 6.34
N LYS A 147 10.01 12.73 6.77
CA LYS A 147 9.77 13.92 5.93
C LYS A 147 11.05 14.77 5.86
N PHE A 148 11.46 15.19 4.66
CA PHE A 148 12.67 15.98 4.41
C PHE A 148 12.35 17.41 3.96
N GLY A 149 11.49 17.56 2.94
CA GLY A 149 10.97 18.84 2.45
C GLY A 149 12.00 19.85 1.94
N SER A 150 13.27 19.44 1.76
CA SER A 150 14.38 20.33 1.35
C SER A 150 15.50 19.55 0.67
N VAL A 151 16.30 20.25 -0.15
CA VAL A 151 17.44 19.68 -0.85
C VAL A 151 18.71 19.74 0.01
N ARG A 152 19.35 18.60 0.24
CA ARG A 152 20.61 18.50 0.99
C ARG A 152 21.83 18.52 0.07
N VAL A 153 22.76 19.45 0.30
CA VAL A 153 24.01 19.51 -0.46
C VAL A 153 25.05 18.56 0.13
N ILE A 154 25.48 17.58 -0.66
CA ILE A 154 26.51 16.62 -0.30
C ILE A 154 27.89 17.22 -0.55
N LYS A 155 28.74 17.21 0.48
CA LYS A 155 30.08 17.84 0.44
C LYS A 155 31.20 16.85 0.12
N ASP A 156 31.08 15.62 0.60
CA ASP A 156 32.16 14.62 0.57
C ASP A 156 31.64 13.24 0.15
N CYS A 157 32.54 12.36 -0.26
CA CYS A 157 32.20 10.98 -0.63
C CYS A 157 31.57 10.18 0.54
N ASN A 158 32.03 10.40 1.78
CA ASN A 158 31.44 9.75 2.94
C ASN A 158 30.00 10.22 3.20
N ASP A 159 29.71 11.50 2.94
CA ASP A 159 28.37 12.06 3.09
C ASP A 159 27.43 11.56 1.98
N PHE A 160 27.97 11.29 0.78
CA PHE A 160 27.25 10.60 -0.29
C PHE A 160 26.84 9.18 0.12
N LEU A 161 27.78 8.39 0.65
CA LEU A 161 27.50 7.03 1.11
C LEU A 161 26.51 7.03 2.28
N ALA A 162 26.68 7.92 3.25
CA ALA A 162 25.74 8.06 4.36
C ALA A 162 24.33 8.47 3.89
N ALA A 163 24.24 9.28 2.82
CA ALA A 163 22.96 9.69 2.26
C ALA A 163 22.21 8.55 1.55
N VAL A 164 22.91 7.56 1.01
CA VAL A 164 22.34 6.42 0.27
C VAL A 164 22.19 5.16 1.13
N ASP A 165 23.26 4.75 1.81
CA ASP A 165 23.32 3.49 2.59
C ASP A 165 22.80 3.65 4.02
N GLY A 166 22.87 4.87 4.57
CA GLY A 166 22.45 5.17 5.94
C GLY A 166 20.97 5.50 6.10
N GLU A 167 20.22 5.55 5.01
CA GLU A 167 18.80 5.92 5.02
C GLU A 167 17.89 4.70 5.19
N ASP A 168 16.66 4.92 5.67
CA ASP A 168 15.68 3.84 5.81
C ASP A 168 15.32 3.23 4.45
N LYS A 169 15.13 1.91 4.41
CA LYS A 169 14.85 1.16 3.17
C LYS A 169 13.55 1.58 2.48
N SER A 170 12.61 2.18 3.22
CA SER A 170 11.37 2.72 2.68
C SER A 170 11.56 4.04 1.92
N VAL A 171 12.61 4.80 2.24
CA VAL A 171 12.87 6.13 1.67
C VAL A 171 13.58 6.02 0.33
N GLY A 172 13.07 6.74 -0.67
CA GLY A 172 13.74 6.97 -1.94
C GLY A 172 14.67 8.18 -1.85
N VAL A 173 15.89 8.04 -2.38
CA VAL A 173 16.91 9.10 -2.40
C VAL A 173 17.17 9.51 -3.84
N ILE A 174 16.94 10.77 -4.16
CA ILE A 174 17.20 11.35 -5.49
C ILE A 174 18.39 12.28 -5.39
N ILE A 175 19.43 12.02 -6.19
CA ILE A 175 20.67 12.78 -6.18
C ILE A 175 20.89 13.42 -7.55
N LEU A 176 20.94 14.76 -7.57
CA LEU A 176 21.31 15.53 -8.74
C LEU A 176 22.83 15.78 -8.75
N LEU A 177 23.47 15.25 -9.77
CA LEU A 177 24.85 15.54 -10.13
C LEU A 177 24.87 16.82 -10.98
N HIS A 178 25.54 17.86 -10.50
CA HIS A 178 25.65 19.15 -11.19
C HIS A 178 27.06 19.71 -11.11
N GLU A 179 27.46 20.53 -12.09
CA GLU A 179 28.76 21.23 -12.10
C GLU A 179 28.50 22.70 -12.50
N PRO A 180 29.20 23.68 -11.88
CA PRO A 180 29.07 25.07 -12.28
C PRO A 180 29.48 25.28 -13.74
N ASN A 181 28.86 26.27 -14.39
CA ASN A 181 29.13 26.69 -15.77
C ASN A 181 28.72 25.68 -16.87
N ILE A 182 27.91 24.67 -16.55
CA ILE A 182 27.27 23.79 -17.54
C ILE A 182 25.81 24.24 -17.73
N PRO A 183 25.32 24.39 -18.98
CA PRO A 183 23.93 24.76 -19.23
C PRO A 183 22.96 23.68 -18.70
N GLY A 184 21.74 24.08 -18.34
CA GLY A 184 20.73 23.19 -17.76
C GLY A 184 20.92 22.82 -16.29
N CYS A 185 22.14 22.90 -15.73
CA CYS A 185 22.36 22.59 -14.32
C CYS A 185 21.62 23.55 -13.37
N LEU A 186 21.56 24.84 -13.71
CA LEU A 186 20.85 25.83 -12.90
C LEU A 186 19.34 25.56 -12.88
N SER A 187 18.77 25.25 -14.05
CA SER A 187 17.37 24.88 -14.22
C SER A 187 17.05 23.62 -13.41
N ALA A 188 17.90 22.59 -13.50
CA ALA A 188 17.78 21.35 -12.75
C ALA A 188 17.79 21.56 -11.23
N ILE A 189 18.68 22.42 -10.72
CA ILE A 189 18.75 22.72 -9.28
C ILE A 189 17.46 23.42 -8.80
N LYS A 190 16.96 24.41 -9.55
CA LYS A 190 15.72 25.13 -9.21
C LYS A 190 14.51 24.20 -9.23
N ALA A 191 14.40 23.39 -10.28
CA ALA A 191 13.33 22.40 -10.41
C ALA A 191 13.37 21.38 -9.25
N LEU A 192 14.56 20.88 -8.90
CA LEU A 192 14.72 19.95 -7.78
C LEU A 192 14.34 20.57 -6.43
N ASP A 193 14.68 21.84 -6.21
CA ASP A 193 14.34 22.55 -4.97
C ASP A 193 12.82 22.69 -4.80
N SER A 194 12.13 23.12 -5.86
CA SER A 194 10.66 23.17 -5.90
C SER A 194 10.05 21.77 -5.72
N LEU A 195 10.59 20.75 -6.37
CA LEU A 195 10.10 19.38 -6.28
C LEU A 195 10.24 18.80 -4.87
N SER A 196 11.31 19.17 -4.13
CA SER A 196 11.56 18.69 -2.77
C SER A 196 10.49 19.12 -1.77
N GLN A 197 9.84 20.27 -2.01
CA GLN A 197 8.75 20.78 -1.19
C GLN A 197 7.46 19.99 -1.43
N HIS A 198 7.21 19.59 -2.69
CA HIS A 198 6.05 18.77 -3.02
C HIS A 198 6.24 17.33 -2.50
N TYR A 199 7.39 16.70 -2.75
CA TYR A 199 7.68 15.31 -2.39
C TYR A 199 8.44 15.15 -1.07
N VAL A 200 7.81 15.54 0.03
CA VAL A 200 8.44 15.54 1.37
C VAL A 200 8.94 14.16 1.84
N HIS A 201 8.37 13.06 1.35
CA HIS A 201 8.75 11.69 1.73
C HIS A 201 9.99 11.16 1.02
N LEU A 202 10.51 11.92 0.05
CA LEU A 202 11.74 11.60 -0.68
C LEU A 202 12.87 12.51 -0.23
N LYS A 203 14.07 11.96 -0.22
CA LYS A 203 15.27 12.70 0.14
C LYS A 203 15.93 13.22 -1.13
N PHE A 204 15.90 14.54 -1.32
CA PHE A 204 16.57 15.19 -2.43
C PHE A 204 17.96 15.65 -2.03
N CYS A 205 18.95 15.33 -2.84
CA CYS A 205 20.33 15.71 -2.62
C CYS A 205 20.95 16.29 -3.89
N THR A 206 21.93 17.17 -3.72
CA THR A 206 22.77 17.68 -4.80
C THR A 206 24.23 17.39 -4.50
N VAL A 207 24.99 17.03 -5.53
CA VAL A 207 26.41 16.76 -5.37
C VAL A 207 27.17 17.20 -6.60
N ARG A 208 28.38 17.72 -6.37
CA ARG A 208 29.31 18.01 -7.47
C ARG A 208 30.14 16.76 -7.77
N PRO A 209 30.15 16.27 -9.03
CA PRO A 209 31.00 15.15 -9.42
C PRO A 209 32.49 15.39 -9.13
N SER A 210 32.93 16.66 -9.07
CA SER A 210 34.26 17.05 -8.62
C SER A 210 34.62 16.64 -7.18
N LEU A 211 33.64 16.51 -6.28
CA LEU A 211 33.84 16.17 -4.86
C LEU A 211 33.82 14.66 -4.59
N ILE A 212 33.19 13.88 -5.47
CA ILE A 212 33.02 12.43 -5.32
C ILE A 212 33.93 11.61 -6.25
N SER A 213 35.04 12.20 -6.70
CA SER A 213 36.06 11.54 -7.53
C SER A 213 35.53 10.87 -8.81
N MET A 214 34.49 11.45 -9.45
CA MET A 214 34.02 10.97 -10.75
C MET A 214 34.98 11.33 -11.90
N SER A 215 34.86 10.60 -13.01
CA SER A 215 35.68 10.78 -14.22
C SER A 215 35.60 12.21 -14.77
N ALA A 216 36.72 12.74 -15.24
CA ALA A 216 36.79 14.07 -15.86
C ALA A 216 35.83 14.21 -17.07
N LYS A 217 35.61 13.13 -17.83
CA LYS A 217 34.66 13.13 -18.95
C LYS A 217 33.22 13.32 -18.47
N PHE A 218 32.88 12.71 -17.34
CA PHE A 218 31.54 12.81 -16.77
C PHE A 218 31.24 14.23 -16.29
N LYS A 219 32.23 14.92 -15.70
CA LYS A 219 32.09 16.33 -15.24
C LYS A 219 31.68 17.29 -16.35
N VAL A 220 32.13 17.05 -17.58
CA VAL A 220 31.92 17.96 -18.72
C VAL A 220 30.72 17.53 -19.57
N SER A 221 30.57 16.23 -19.80
CA SER A 221 29.58 15.71 -20.77
C SER A 221 28.45 14.91 -20.15
N GLY A 222 28.55 14.48 -18.89
CA GLY A 222 27.56 13.62 -18.25
C GLY A 222 26.51 14.36 -17.41
N VAL A 223 26.67 15.67 -17.24
CA VAL A 223 25.95 16.50 -16.25
C VAL A 223 25.03 17.48 -16.99
N PRO A 224 23.81 17.81 -16.47
CA PRO A 224 23.20 17.32 -15.24
C PRO A 224 22.75 15.86 -15.36
N ALA A 225 23.00 15.08 -14.30
CA ALA A 225 22.55 13.70 -14.20
C ALA A 225 21.79 13.47 -12.90
N LEU A 226 20.79 12.61 -12.94
CA LEU A 226 19.92 12.30 -11.81
C LEU A 226 20.01 10.82 -11.48
N LEU A 227 20.35 10.53 -10.23
CA LEU A 227 20.44 9.18 -9.70
C LEU A 227 19.29 8.98 -8.72
N ALA A 228 18.57 7.87 -8.84
CA ALA A 228 17.53 7.48 -7.89
C ALA A 228 17.94 6.19 -7.19
N TYR A 229 17.97 6.20 -5.87
CA TYR A 229 18.27 5.06 -5.02
C TYR A 229 17.06 4.69 -4.15
N LYS A 230 16.90 3.40 -3.88
CA LYS A 230 15.94 2.87 -2.91
C LYS A 230 16.52 1.64 -2.23
N ALA A 231 16.48 1.60 -0.90
CA ALA A 231 17.05 0.51 -0.10
C ALA A 231 18.53 0.18 -0.45
N GLY A 232 19.35 1.20 -0.71
CA GLY A 232 20.75 1.06 -1.11
C GLY A 232 20.98 0.58 -2.55
N GLN A 233 19.92 0.35 -3.33
CA GLN A 233 20.02 -0.06 -4.73
C GLN A 233 19.77 1.12 -5.66
N LEU A 234 20.55 1.21 -6.73
CA LEU A 234 20.35 2.17 -7.81
C LEU A 234 19.14 1.73 -8.64
N VAL A 235 18.04 2.48 -8.53
CA VAL A 235 16.79 2.25 -9.27
C VAL A 235 16.89 2.84 -10.67
N CYS A 236 17.42 4.06 -10.77
CA CYS A 236 17.51 4.77 -12.05
C CYS A 236 18.75 5.65 -12.13
N ASN A 237 19.27 5.81 -13.34
CA ASN A 237 20.43 6.64 -13.67
C ASN A 237 20.17 7.37 -14.98
N LEU A 238 19.77 8.64 -14.86
CA LEU A 238 19.41 9.51 -15.98
C LEU A 238 20.58 10.46 -16.23
N VAL A 239 21.33 10.21 -17.29
CA VAL A 239 22.53 10.95 -17.65
C VAL A 239 22.16 11.99 -18.71
N ARG A 240 22.65 13.23 -18.57
CA ARG A 240 22.31 14.35 -19.48
C ARG A 240 20.81 14.56 -19.61
N VAL A 241 20.16 14.88 -18.50
CA VAL A 241 18.71 15.19 -18.46
C VAL A 241 18.30 16.27 -19.48
N THR A 242 19.25 17.14 -19.85
CA THR A 242 19.07 18.19 -20.88
C THR A 242 18.85 17.66 -22.29
N ASP A 243 19.20 16.41 -22.61
CA ASP A 243 18.96 15.84 -23.94
C ASP A 243 17.46 15.65 -24.22
N GLU A 244 16.67 15.45 -23.17
CA GLU A 244 15.23 15.21 -23.26
C GLU A 244 14.43 16.45 -22.87
N LEU A 245 14.84 17.16 -21.80
CA LEU A 245 14.14 18.34 -21.29
C LEU A 245 14.63 19.67 -21.88
N GLY A 246 15.76 19.68 -22.57
CA GLY A 246 16.44 20.91 -22.99
C GLY A 246 17.23 21.59 -21.88
N GLU A 247 17.80 22.76 -22.17
CA GLU A 247 18.64 23.53 -21.23
C GLU A 247 17.81 24.41 -20.27
N GLU A 248 16.57 24.73 -20.65
CA GLU A 248 15.64 25.53 -19.86
C GLU A 248 14.35 24.73 -19.71
N PHE A 249 14.08 24.26 -18.49
CA PHE A 249 12.89 23.48 -18.14
C PHE A 249 12.41 23.85 -16.74
N GLU A 250 11.13 23.59 -16.49
CA GLU A 250 10.46 23.89 -15.22
C GLU A 250 10.32 22.65 -14.33
N THR A 251 9.83 22.86 -13.10
CA THR A 251 9.56 21.78 -12.15
C THR A 251 8.59 20.74 -12.72
N CYS A 252 7.57 21.18 -13.46
CA CYS A 252 6.56 20.30 -14.07
C CYS A 252 7.17 19.34 -15.10
N ASP A 253 8.15 19.80 -15.87
CA ASP A 253 8.82 19.00 -16.89
C ASP A 253 9.68 17.92 -16.22
N LEU A 254 10.45 18.31 -15.21
CA LEU A 254 11.26 17.37 -14.43
C LEU A 254 10.39 16.36 -13.68
N GLU A 255 9.27 16.80 -13.09
CA GLU A 255 8.32 15.91 -12.41
C GLU A 255 7.76 14.87 -13.38
N SER A 256 7.27 15.29 -14.55
CA SER A 256 6.72 14.39 -15.56
C SER A 256 7.76 13.37 -16.02
N TYR A 257 9.00 13.83 -16.26
CA TYR A 257 10.12 12.96 -16.62
C TYR A 257 10.43 11.89 -15.56
N LEU A 258 10.44 12.28 -14.28
CA LEU A 258 10.69 11.33 -13.19
C LEU A 258 9.52 10.34 -13.00
N ILE A 259 8.28 10.75 -13.28
CA ILE A 259 7.11 9.87 -13.26
C ILE A 259 7.18 8.86 -14.42
N GLU A 260 7.53 9.30 -15.63
CA GLU A 260 7.68 8.43 -16.81
C GLU A 260 8.74 7.33 -16.59
N HIS A 261 9.82 7.67 -15.87
CA HIS A 261 10.85 6.72 -15.47
C HIS A 261 10.53 5.90 -14.21
N GLY A 262 9.33 6.07 -13.62
CA GLY A 262 8.88 5.32 -12.45
C GLY A 262 9.65 5.63 -11.16
N ILE A 263 10.29 6.79 -11.08
CA ILE A 263 11.00 7.27 -9.89
C ILE A 263 10.00 7.91 -8.92
N LEU A 264 9.03 8.65 -9.46
CA LEU A 264 7.96 9.29 -8.70
C LEU A 264 6.61 8.63 -9.00
N ASN A 265 5.73 8.64 -8.00
CA ASN A 265 4.34 8.27 -8.16
C ASN A 265 3.53 9.52 -8.55
N ASP A 266 2.69 9.41 -9.58
CA ASP A 266 1.81 10.50 -9.98
C ASP A 266 0.73 10.75 -8.92
N ARG A 267 0.75 11.94 -8.31
CA ARG A 267 -0.25 12.37 -7.32
C ARG A 267 -1.64 12.52 -7.92
N LYS A 268 -1.74 12.79 -9.22
CA LYS A 268 -3.01 12.95 -9.93
C LYS A 268 -3.74 11.62 -10.11
N LEU A 269 -3.02 10.49 -10.02
CA LEU A 269 -3.61 9.15 -10.06
C LEU A 269 -4.12 8.67 -8.69
N VAL A 270 -3.90 9.42 -7.61
CA VAL A 270 -4.48 9.12 -6.31
C VAL A 270 -5.94 9.58 -6.30
N PRO A 271 -6.93 8.69 -6.02
CA PRO A 271 -8.34 9.07 -6.03
C PRO A 271 -8.66 10.27 -5.14
N SER A 272 -9.47 11.20 -5.63
CA SER A 272 -9.79 12.48 -4.97
C SER A 272 -10.41 12.34 -3.58
N GLY A 273 -11.11 11.22 -3.30
CA GLY A 273 -11.64 10.93 -1.96
C GLY A 273 -10.57 10.75 -0.86
N ILE A 274 -9.29 10.75 -1.24
CA ILE A 274 -8.14 10.58 -0.35
C ILE A 274 -7.28 11.86 -0.28
N GLN A 275 -7.32 12.73 -1.30
CA GLN A 275 -6.57 14.00 -1.34
C GLN A 275 -7.05 14.99 -0.25
N ALA A 276 -8.36 14.99 0.06
CA ALA A 276 -8.96 15.88 1.06
C ALA A 276 -8.41 15.72 2.49
N ALA A 277 -7.84 14.55 2.83
CA ALA A 277 -7.28 14.32 4.17
C ALA A 277 -5.90 14.96 4.38
N ASN A 278 -5.17 15.27 3.29
CA ASN A 278 -3.87 15.93 3.37
C ASN A 278 -4.00 17.45 3.36
N GLU A 279 -4.97 18.02 2.64
CA GLU A 279 -5.18 19.47 2.63
C GLU A 279 -5.79 20.01 3.94
N SER A 280 -6.53 19.18 4.69
CA SER A 280 -7.11 19.58 5.98
C SER A 280 -6.11 19.62 7.15
N SER A 281 -4.84 19.27 6.92
CA SER A 281 -3.80 19.27 7.97
C SER A 281 -2.85 20.48 7.88
N ASP A 282 -3.02 21.33 6.86
CA ASP A 282 -2.20 22.53 6.63
C ASP A 282 -2.93 23.84 7.05
N GLU A 283 -4.12 23.74 7.65
CA GLU A 283 -4.86 24.85 8.26
C GLU A 283 -5.05 24.61 9.77
N ASP A 284 -3.98 24.62 10.55
CA ASP A 284 -3.98 24.93 12.00
C ASP A 284 -2.61 25.44 12.47
#